data_AF-A0A7V9GS27-F1
#
_entry.id   AF-A0A7V9GS27-F1
#
_cell.length_a   1.000
_cell.length_b   1.000
_cell.length_c   1.000
_cell.angle_alpha   90.00
_cell.angle_beta   90.00
_cell.angle_gamma   90.00
#
_symmetry.space_group_name_H-M   'P 1'
#
loop_
_entity.id
_entity.type
_entity.pdbx_description
1 polymer ?
#
loop_
_entity_poly.entity_id
_entity_poly.type
_entity_poly.pdbx_seq_one_letter_code
_entity_poly.pdbx_strand_id
1 'polypeptide(L)'
;MAKARDIPLEGLSFREAAARIVEVRAREVFEHSEGVLDLEDIERVHAMRVATRRLRAAMEICRPCFPKGEFKGLLGEVKDLADVLGERRDPDVAVDFFRDLTDAGPLVEDLERERLEANERLGAKLEEIEQNDLRGRLEALALAAV
;
A
#
# COMPACT_ATOMS: atom_id res chain seq x y z
N MET A 1 -5.45 13.80 1.44
CA MET A 1 -4.47 12.94 2.17
C MET A 1 -5.16 12.06 3.21
N ALA A 2 -5.02 10.73 3.08
CA ALA A 2 -5.49 9.78 4.08
C ALA A 2 -4.79 9.99 5.44
N LYS A 3 -5.55 10.47 6.43
CA LYS A 3 -5.04 10.64 7.80
C LYS A 3 -4.87 9.27 8.44
N ALA A 4 -3.72 9.05 9.06
CA ALA A 4 -3.48 7.84 9.84
C ALA A 4 -4.48 7.79 11.01
N ARG A 5 -5.11 6.63 11.23
CA ARG A 5 -5.87 6.35 12.44
C ARG A 5 -4.97 6.43 13.66
N ASP A 6 -5.53 6.96 14.73
CA ASP A 6 -4.93 6.91 16.05
C ASP A 6 -4.98 5.47 16.56
N ILE A 7 -3.88 5.02 17.18
CA ILE A 7 -3.74 3.68 17.71
C ILE A 7 -3.47 3.83 19.21
N PRO A 8 -4.42 3.49 20.09
CA PRO A 8 -4.18 3.52 21.53
C PRO A 8 -3.20 2.42 21.92
N LEU A 9 -2.14 2.78 22.65
CA LEU A 9 -1.02 1.89 23.01
C LEU A 9 -0.77 1.85 24.52
N GLU A 10 -1.51 2.62 25.31
CA GLU A 10 -1.32 2.76 26.74
C GLU A 10 -1.47 1.42 27.46
N GLY A 11 -0.49 1.05 28.29
CA GLY A 11 -0.51 -0.17 29.08
C GLY A 11 -0.15 -1.45 28.31
N LEU A 12 0.14 -1.38 27.01
CA LEU A 12 0.57 -2.53 26.21
C LEU A 12 2.08 -2.78 26.34
N SER A 13 2.49 -4.05 26.33
CA SER A 13 3.87 -4.42 26.05
C SER A 13 4.26 -4.04 24.62
N PHE A 14 5.56 -3.96 24.33
CA PHE A 14 6.04 -3.66 22.98
C PHE A 14 5.52 -4.66 21.93
N ARG A 15 5.36 -5.93 22.31
CA ARG A 15 4.85 -6.99 21.42
C ARG A 15 3.36 -6.80 21.11
N GLU A 16 2.55 -6.51 22.12
CA GLU A 16 1.12 -6.21 21.94
C GLU A 16 0.90 -4.93 21.14
N ALA A 17 1.72 -3.89 21.39
CA ALA A 17 1.72 -2.66 20.61
C ALA A 17 2.08 -2.92 19.14
N ALA A 18 3.12 -3.73 18.89
CA ALA A 18 3.53 -4.13 17.54
C ALA A 18 2.40 -4.87 16.78
N ALA A 19 1.76 -5.84 17.43
CA ALA A 19 0.61 -6.56 16.89
C ALA A 19 -0.52 -5.60 16.50
N ARG A 20 -0.91 -4.73 17.44
CA ARG A 20 -1.97 -3.73 17.23
C ARG A 20 -1.63 -2.77 16.09
N ILE A 21 -0.40 -2.30 16.01
CA ILE A 21 0.03 -1.39 14.94
C ILE A 21 -0.09 -2.08 13.59
N VAL A 22 0.46 -3.29 13.44
CA VAL A 22 0.39 -4.03 12.16
C VAL A 22 -1.06 -4.33 11.77
N GLU A 23 -1.91 -4.75 12.71
CA GLU A 23 -3.33 -4.99 12.49
C GLU A 23 -4.05 -3.75 11.92
N VAL A 24 -3.92 -2.61 12.62
CA VAL A 24 -4.62 -1.38 12.21
C VAL A 24 -4.09 -0.86 10.88
N ARG A 25 -2.77 -0.88 10.66
CA ARG A 25 -2.17 -0.42 9.39
C ARG A 25 -2.53 -1.34 8.22
N ALA A 26 -2.64 -2.65 8.45
CA ALA A 26 -3.10 -3.59 7.43
C ALA A 26 -4.55 -3.29 7.05
N ARG A 27 -5.43 -3.10 8.04
CA ARG A 27 -6.83 -2.74 7.79
C ARG A 27 -6.98 -1.47 6.96
N GLU A 28 -6.22 -0.42 7.27
CA GLU A 28 -6.26 0.84 6.51
C GLU A 28 -5.88 0.67 5.03
N VAL A 29 -4.94 -0.23 4.70
CA VAL A 29 -4.57 -0.50 3.30
C VAL A 29 -5.78 -1.01 2.52
N PHE A 30 -6.48 -2.01 3.06
CA PHE A 30 -7.60 -2.66 2.37
C PHE A 30 -8.89 -1.84 2.41
N GLU A 31 -9.04 -0.89 3.33
CA GLU A 31 -10.13 0.09 3.27
C GLU A 31 -9.97 1.08 2.13
N HIS A 32 -8.74 1.28 1.63
CA HIS A 32 -8.44 2.15 0.50
C HIS A 32 -8.38 1.41 -0.85
N SER A 33 -8.66 0.11 -0.90
CA SER A 33 -8.65 -0.64 -2.16
C SER A 33 -9.88 -0.37 -3.03
N GLU A 34 -10.98 0.09 -2.45
CA GLU A 34 -12.22 0.35 -3.17
C GLU A 34 -12.06 1.46 -4.22
N GLY A 35 -12.23 1.10 -5.49
CA GLY A 35 -12.06 2.00 -6.63
C GLY A 35 -10.64 2.54 -6.81
N VAL A 36 -9.63 1.88 -6.26
CA VAL A 36 -8.22 2.28 -6.44
C VAL A 36 -7.77 2.27 -7.91
N LEU A 37 -8.49 1.54 -8.78
CA LEU A 37 -8.25 1.45 -10.23
C LEU A 37 -8.93 2.58 -11.02
N ASP A 38 -9.67 3.46 -10.36
CA ASP A 38 -10.29 4.64 -10.99
C ASP A 38 -9.19 5.61 -11.47
N LEU A 39 -9.13 5.81 -12.79
CA LEU A 39 -8.16 6.68 -13.44
C LEU A 39 -8.55 8.17 -13.36
N GLU A 40 -9.79 8.48 -13.03
CA GLU A 40 -10.30 9.86 -12.89
C GLU A 40 -10.05 10.39 -11.47
N ASP A 41 -10.15 9.52 -10.45
CA ASP A 41 -9.92 9.86 -9.05
C ASP A 41 -8.54 9.39 -8.55
N ILE A 42 -7.51 10.16 -8.91
CA ILE A 42 -6.12 9.87 -8.58
C ILE A 42 -5.82 9.87 -7.07
N GLU A 43 -6.70 10.44 -6.25
CA GLU A 43 -6.53 10.47 -4.79
C GLU A 43 -6.75 9.08 -4.18
N ARG A 44 -7.51 8.19 -4.82
CA ARG A 44 -7.73 6.82 -4.34
C ARG A 44 -6.45 6.00 -4.32
N VAL A 45 -5.73 5.96 -5.45
CA VAL A 45 -4.42 5.29 -5.52
C VAL A 45 -3.39 5.95 -4.62
N HIS A 46 -3.42 7.27 -4.49
CA HIS A 46 -2.55 7.99 -3.56
C HIS A 46 -2.81 7.59 -2.10
N ALA A 47 -4.09 7.51 -1.68
CA ALA A 47 -4.47 7.11 -0.33
C ALA A 47 -4.01 5.69 0.01
N MET A 48 -4.28 4.72 -0.88
CA MET A 48 -3.83 3.34 -0.69
C MET A 48 -2.30 3.25 -0.65
N ARG A 49 -1.60 3.95 -1.55
CA ARG A 49 -0.12 4.01 -1.53
C ARG A 49 0.42 4.52 -0.20
N VAL A 50 -0.14 5.59 0.33
CA VAL A 50 0.28 6.16 1.62
C VAL A 50 0.05 5.17 2.76
N ALA A 51 -1.11 4.49 2.79
CA ALA A 51 -1.39 3.46 3.79
C ALA A 51 -0.40 2.28 3.67
N THR A 52 -0.12 1.78 2.47
CA THR A 52 0.80 0.64 2.26
C THR A 52 2.22 0.99 2.68
N ARG A 53 2.69 2.22 2.40
CA ARG A 53 3.98 2.69 2.89
C ARG A 53 4.07 2.72 4.41
N ARG A 54 2.99 3.14 5.10
CA ARG A 54 2.92 3.12 6.57
C ARG A 54 2.94 1.69 7.12
N LEU A 55 2.18 0.78 6.53
CA LEU A 55 2.19 -0.64 6.89
C LEU A 55 3.59 -1.25 6.73
N ARG A 56 4.24 -1.05 5.57
CA ARG A 56 5.61 -1.51 5.31
C ARG A 56 6.57 -1.04 6.39
N ALA A 57 6.57 0.27 6.69
CA ALA A 57 7.45 0.84 7.70
C ALA A 57 7.15 0.27 9.10
N ALA A 58 5.88 0.13 9.46
CA ALA A 58 5.46 -0.45 10.73
C ALA A 58 5.94 -1.90 10.88
N MET A 59 5.77 -2.72 9.84
CA MET A 59 6.29 -4.08 9.81
C MET A 59 7.81 -4.09 9.97
N GLU A 60 8.56 -3.30 9.20
CA GLU A 60 10.02 -3.23 9.29
C GLU A 60 10.52 -2.89 10.70
N ILE A 61 9.87 -1.94 11.38
CA ILE A 61 10.18 -1.54 12.76
C ILE A 61 9.82 -2.66 13.75
N CYS A 62 8.64 -3.25 13.60
CA CYS A 62 8.08 -4.23 14.53
C CYS A 62 8.58 -5.66 14.29
N ARG A 63 9.42 -5.89 13.28
CA ARG A 63 9.99 -7.19 12.91
C ARG A 63 10.49 -8.05 14.09
N PRO A 64 11.16 -7.50 15.13
CA PRO A 64 11.61 -8.30 16.28
C PRO A 64 10.48 -8.97 17.08
N CYS A 65 9.23 -8.50 16.94
CA CYS A 65 8.06 -9.01 17.65
C CYS A 65 7.40 -10.22 16.99
N PHE A 66 7.82 -10.60 15.77
CA PHE A 66 7.14 -11.64 14.98
C PHE A 66 8.07 -12.82 14.66
N PRO A 67 7.52 -14.04 14.48
CA PRO A 67 8.28 -15.19 13.98
C PRO A 67 8.87 -14.91 12.59
N LYS A 68 10.18 -15.16 12.42
CA LYS A 68 10.92 -14.74 11.22
C LYS A 68 10.40 -15.31 9.89
N GLY A 69 9.85 -16.53 9.90
CA GLY A 69 9.48 -17.26 8.69
C GLY A 69 8.32 -16.59 7.94
N GLU A 70 7.13 -16.69 8.54
CA GLU A 70 5.89 -16.13 7.98
C GLU A 70 5.98 -14.60 7.81
N PHE A 71 6.55 -13.91 8.79
CA PHE A 71 6.73 -12.46 8.73
C PHE A 71 7.52 -12.00 7.50
N LYS A 72 8.57 -12.71 7.12
CA LYS A 72 9.41 -12.33 5.96
C LYS A 72 8.64 -12.42 4.65
N GLY A 73 7.81 -13.46 4.49
CA GLY A 73 6.97 -13.64 3.30
C GLY A 73 5.95 -12.50 3.17
N LEU A 74 5.21 -12.24 4.25
CA LEU A 74 4.20 -11.18 4.28
C LEU A 74 4.79 -9.78 4.07
N LEU A 75 5.96 -9.50 4.65
CA LEU A 75 6.66 -8.24 4.37
C LEU A 75 7.09 -8.12 2.90
N GLY A 76 7.44 -9.23 2.25
CA GLY A 76 7.71 -9.26 0.81
C GLY A 76 6.49 -8.87 0.00
N GLU A 77 5.35 -9.50 0.25
CA GLU A 77 4.09 -9.22 -0.45
C GLU A 77 3.62 -7.76 -0.26
N VAL A 78 3.77 -7.21 0.96
CA VAL A 78 3.48 -5.79 1.24
C VAL A 78 4.44 -4.84 0.51
N LYS A 79 5.70 -5.23 0.31
CA LYS A 79 6.67 -4.46 -0.48
C LYS A 79 6.27 -4.46 -1.95
N ASP A 80 5.95 -5.62 -2.50
CA ASP A 80 5.52 -5.75 -3.89
C ASP A 80 4.26 -4.91 -4.16
N LEU A 81 3.29 -4.92 -3.24
CA LEU A 81 2.11 -4.04 -3.33
C LEU A 81 2.50 -2.56 -3.29
N ALA A 82 3.43 -2.17 -2.39
CA ALA A 82 3.89 -0.78 -2.29
C ALA A 82 4.59 -0.32 -3.58
N ASP A 83 5.33 -1.21 -4.23
CA ASP A 83 6.06 -0.93 -5.45
C ASP A 83 5.10 -0.80 -6.65
N VAL A 84 4.11 -1.68 -6.79
CA VAL A 84 3.08 -1.59 -7.85
C VAL A 84 2.18 -0.35 -7.69
N LEU A 85 1.75 -0.02 -6.47
CA LEU A 85 1.08 1.26 -6.17
C LEU A 85 2.00 2.47 -6.46
N GLY A 86 3.31 2.24 -6.34
CA GLY A 86 4.37 3.15 -6.72
C GLY A 86 4.30 3.51 -8.19
N GLU A 87 4.51 2.49 -9.02
CA GLU A 87 4.48 2.54 -10.48
C GLU A 87 3.18 3.13 -11.03
N ARG A 88 2.03 2.84 -10.40
CA ARG A 88 0.76 3.41 -10.85
C ARG A 88 0.64 4.91 -10.57
N ARG A 89 1.18 5.38 -9.44
CA ARG A 89 1.03 6.79 -9.00
C ARG A 89 2.08 7.72 -9.59
N ASP A 90 3.27 7.22 -9.92
CA ASP A 90 4.36 8.06 -10.42
C ASP A 90 4.00 8.77 -11.75
N PRO A 91 3.37 8.12 -12.74
CA PRO A 91 2.87 8.78 -13.95
C PRO A 91 1.80 9.83 -13.69
N ASP A 92 0.89 9.65 -12.70
CA ASP A 92 -0.10 10.69 -12.36
C ASP A 92 0.59 12.01 -11.98
N VAL A 93 1.62 11.91 -11.12
CA VAL A 93 2.37 13.07 -10.64
C VAL A 93 3.18 13.70 -11.78
N ALA A 94 3.76 12.88 -12.65
CA ALA A 94 4.51 13.36 -13.80
C ALA A 94 3.60 14.08 -14.81
N VAL A 95 2.44 13.52 -15.16
CA VAL A 95 1.46 14.15 -16.05
C VAL A 95 1.00 15.50 -15.48
N ASP A 96 0.65 15.55 -14.19
CA ASP A 96 0.25 16.80 -13.52
C ASP A 96 1.36 17.86 -13.57
N PHE A 97 2.61 17.44 -13.39
CA PHE A 97 3.77 18.34 -13.44
C PHE A 97 4.08 18.87 -14.85
N PHE A 98 4.00 18.02 -15.88
CA PHE A 98 4.44 18.36 -17.23
C PHE A 98 3.36 18.97 -18.12
N ARG A 99 2.08 18.80 -17.79
CA ARG A 99 0.95 19.24 -18.64
C ARG A 99 0.94 20.74 -18.93
N ASP A 100 1.47 21.55 -18.02
CA ASP A 100 1.51 23.02 -18.17
C ASP A 100 2.79 23.53 -18.85
N LEU A 101 3.72 22.64 -19.24
CA LEU A 101 4.94 23.02 -19.94
C LEU A 101 4.72 23.07 -21.46
N THR A 102 5.38 24.04 -22.12
CA THR A 102 5.40 24.11 -23.59
C THR A 102 6.14 22.91 -24.20
N ASP A 103 5.60 22.38 -25.31
CA ASP A 103 6.16 21.27 -26.09
C ASP A 103 6.25 19.90 -25.37
N ALA A 104 5.55 19.71 -24.24
CA ALA A 104 5.54 18.45 -23.49
C ALA A 104 4.56 17.38 -24.01
N GLY A 105 3.79 17.67 -25.07
CA GLY A 105 2.70 16.81 -25.58
C GLY A 105 3.09 15.33 -25.76
N PRO A 106 4.15 15.00 -26.54
CA PRO A 106 4.57 13.62 -26.75
C PRO A 106 4.96 12.89 -25.45
N LEU A 107 5.60 13.60 -24.51
CA LEU A 107 5.97 13.03 -23.21
C LEU A 107 4.72 12.74 -22.37
N VAL A 108 3.72 13.63 -22.38
CA VAL A 108 2.46 13.42 -21.66
C VAL A 108 1.72 12.21 -22.22
N GLU A 109 1.68 12.02 -23.54
CA GLU A 109 1.07 10.85 -24.17
C GLU A 109 1.74 9.54 -23.77
N ASP A 110 3.08 9.51 -23.68
CA ASP A 110 3.83 8.34 -23.22
C ASP A 110 3.57 8.04 -21.74
N LEU A 111 3.53 9.07 -20.88
CA LEU A 111 3.20 8.92 -19.46
C LEU A 111 1.75 8.46 -19.25
N GLU A 112 0.80 8.92 -20.06
CA GLU A 112 -0.59 8.44 -20.02
C GLU A 112 -0.69 6.96 -20.41
N ARG A 113 0.14 6.49 -21.34
CA ARG A 113 0.24 5.06 -21.67
C ARG A 113 0.83 4.25 -20.54
N GLU A 114 1.95 4.70 -19.96
CA GLU A 114 2.57 4.06 -18.80
C GLU A 114 1.59 3.96 -17.63
N ARG A 115 0.79 5.02 -17.41
CA ARG A 115 -0.28 5.07 -16.41
C ARG A 115 -1.31 3.96 -16.59
N LEU A 116 -1.76 3.72 -17.82
CA LEU A 116 -2.73 2.67 -18.14
C LEU A 116 -2.15 1.28 -17.89
N GLU A 117 -0.95 1.02 -18.39
CA GLU A 117 -0.26 -0.26 -18.20
C GLU A 117 0.01 -0.55 -16.71
N ALA A 118 0.42 0.47 -15.94
CA ALA A 118 0.59 0.34 -14.51
C ALA A 118 -0.74 0.09 -13.77
N ASN A 119 -1.87 0.60 -14.29
CA ASN A 119 -3.19 0.36 -13.72
C ASN A 119 -3.62 -1.10 -13.91
N GLU A 120 -3.32 -1.68 -15.08
CA GLU A 120 -3.55 -3.10 -15.34
C GLU A 120 -2.70 -3.98 -14.41
N ARG A 121 -1.41 -3.63 -14.21
CA ARG A 121 -0.55 -4.34 -13.25
C ARG A 121 -1.09 -4.25 -11.81
N LEU A 122 -1.58 -3.07 -11.41
CA LEU A 122 -2.23 -2.91 -10.11
C LEU A 122 -3.48 -3.78 -9.99
N GLY A 123 -4.32 -3.84 -11.03
CA GLY A 123 -5.49 -4.72 -11.07
C GLY A 123 -5.13 -6.19 -10.86
N ALA A 124 -4.17 -6.69 -11.63
CA ALA A 124 -3.67 -8.06 -11.48
C ALA A 124 -3.09 -8.34 -10.08
N LYS A 125 -2.39 -7.37 -9.49
CA LYS A 125 -1.84 -7.51 -8.13
C LYS A 125 -2.94 -7.56 -7.07
N LEU A 126 -4.02 -6.80 -7.23
CA LEU A 126 -5.16 -6.83 -6.32
C LEU A 126 -5.90 -8.16 -6.39
N GLU A 127 -6.08 -8.72 -7.59
CA GLU A 127 -6.64 -10.06 -7.77
C GLU A 127 -5.76 -11.14 -7.11
N GLU A 128 -4.44 -11.06 -7.27
CA GLU A 128 -3.48 -11.97 -6.60
C GLU A 128 -3.60 -11.90 -5.08
N ILE A 129 -3.69 -10.69 -4.52
CA ILE A 129 -3.85 -10.42 -3.08
C ILE A 129 -5.18 -10.97 -2.55
N GLU A 130 -6.26 -10.84 -3.33
CA GLU A 130 -7.56 -11.39 -2.96
C GLU A 130 -7.51 -12.92 -2.97
N GLN A 131 -6.91 -13.54 -4.00
CA GLN A 131 -6.77 -14.99 -4.12
C GLN A 131 -5.91 -15.60 -3.01
N ASN A 132 -4.85 -14.90 -2.60
CA ASN A 132 -3.91 -15.39 -1.60
C ASN A 132 -4.26 -14.96 -0.16
N ASP A 133 -5.38 -14.25 0.02
CA ASP A 133 -5.88 -13.69 1.28
C ASP A 133 -4.80 -12.95 2.09
N LEU A 134 -4.04 -12.06 1.44
CA LEU A 134 -3.00 -11.29 2.11
C LEU A 134 -3.55 -10.54 3.34
N ARG A 135 -4.80 -10.04 3.25
CA ARG A 135 -5.47 -9.38 4.36
C ARG A 135 -5.62 -10.31 5.56
N GLY A 136 -6.27 -11.47 5.39
CA GLY A 136 -6.47 -12.42 6.48
C GLY A 136 -5.16 -12.93 7.06
N ARG A 137 -4.14 -13.12 6.23
CA ARG A 137 -2.79 -13.54 6.68
C ARG A 137 -2.06 -12.46 7.48
N LEU A 138 -2.21 -11.19 7.13
CA LEU A 138 -1.69 -10.07 7.93
C LEU A 138 -2.43 -9.94 9.27
N GLU A 139 -3.75 -10.15 9.29
CA GLU A 139 -4.56 -10.18 10.52
C GLU A 139 -4.13 -11.36 11.41
N ALA A 140 -3.92 -12.55 10.84
CA ALA A 140 -3.43 -13.73 11.55
C ALA A 140 -2.02 -13.52 12.14
N LEU A 141 -1.11 -12.89 11.40
CA LEU A 141 0.23 -12.53 11.88
C LEU A 141 0.16 -11.63 13.12
N ALA A 142 -0.73 -10.64 13.11
CA ALA A 142 -0.92 -9.75 14.25
C ALA A 142 -1.46 -10.49 15.48
N LEU A 143 -2.44 -11.36 15.29
CA LEU A 143 -3.01 -12.18 16.38
C LEU A 143 -1.98 -13.15 16.98
N ALA A 144 -1.10 -13.73 16.16
CA ALA A 144 -0.08 -14.67 16.63
C ALA A 144 1.05 -14.02 17.47
N ALA A 145 1.10 -12.69 17.51
CA ALA A 145 2.08 -11.95 18.30
C ALA A 145 1.58 -11.59 19.72
N VAL A 146 0.30 -11.82 20.05
CA VAL A 146 -0.26 -11.58 21.39
C VAL A 146 -0.37 -12.91 22.13
#